data_AF-A0A2V9DJ06-F1
#
_entry.id   AF-A0A2V9DJ06-F1
#
_cell.length_a   1.000
_cell.length_b   1.000
_cell.length_c   1.000
_cell.angle_alpha   90.00
_cell.angle_beta   90.00
_cell.angle_gamma   90.00
#
_symmetry.space_group_name_H-M   'P 1'
#
loop_
_entity.id
_entity.type
_entity.pdbx_description
1 polymer ?
#
loop_
_entity_poly.entity_id
_entity_poly.type
_entity_poly.pdbx_seq_one_letter_code
_entity_poly.pdbx_strand_id
1 'polypeptide(L)'
;MITRKCESSVEETSAASGTQQVACALCGSIEARSILEKRIIGPEAALLFRLWRCAACGLVRTEPQLTPQELEPYYREEYWGGIEPANAQWIQRDQRHRTGFLQRFRSGGSVLDVGCGLGFFLRALDPKRWERYGVEPMPVPYREAARSLGSDRILNS
;
A
#
# COMPACT_ATOMS: atom_id res chain seq x y z
N MET A 1 54.25 -21.80 -26.85
CA MET A 1 52.82 -22.00 -27.16
C MET A 1 52.11 -22.17 -25.83
N ILE A 2 51.36 -21.15 -25.41
CA ILE A 2 50.76 -20.98 -24.09
C ILE A 2 49.30 -21.45 -24.14
N THR A 3 48.90 -22.41 -23.29
CA THR A 3 47.50 -22.75 -22.97
C THR A 3 47.49 -23.69 -21.75
N ARG A 4 46.63 -23.63 -20.73
CA ARG A 4 45.57 -22.70 -20.27
C ARG A 4 45.28 -23.10 -18.80
N LYS A 5 45.05 -22.09 -17.98
CA LYS A 5 44.49 -22.13 -16.62
C LYS A 5 43.01 -22.53 -16.66
N CYS A 6 42.52 -23.24 -15.63
CA CYS A 6 41.40 -22.85 -14.75
C CYS A 6 40.72 -24.09 -14.17
N GLU A 7 41.13 -24.51 -12.97
CA GLU A 7 40.24 -25.24 -12.08
C GLU A 7 39.42 -24.23 -11.29
N SER A 8 38.10 -24.35 -11.43
CA SER A 8 37.07 -23.53 -10.82
C SER A 8 37.06 -23.70 -9.30
N SER A 9 37.59 -22.72 -8.58
CA SER A 9 37.19 -22.46 -7.21
C SER A 9 35.99 -21.52 -7.28
N VAL A 10 34.85 -22.05 -6.84
CA VAL A 10 33.60 -21.28 -6.72
C VAL A 10 33.84 -20.31 -5.57
N GLU A 11 34.12 -19.05 -5.89
CA GLU A 11 34.17 -17.99 -4.90
C GLU A 11 32.76 -17.85 -4.31
N GLU A 12 32.60 -18.29 -3.06
CA GLU A 12 31.49 -17.90 -2.20
C GLU A 12 31.53 -16.38 -2.04
N THR A 13 30.78 -15.71 -2.90
CA THR A 13 30.45 -14.30 -2.74
C THR A 13 29.51 -14.20 -1.55
N SER A 14 30.10 -14.00 -0.37
CA SER A 14 29.43 -13.47 0.80
C SER A 14 28.86 -12.10 0.43
N ALA A 15 27.60 -12.08 0.02
CA ALA A 15 26.83 -10.85 -0.08
C ALA A 15 26.69 -10.30 1.32
N ALA A 16 27.56 -9.35 1.68
CA ALA A 16 27.45 -8.58 2.90
C ALA A 16 26.05 -7.96 2.96
N SER A 17 25.21 -8.49 3.85
CA SER A 17 23.90 -7.93 4.19
C SER A 17 24.12 -6.63 4.97
N GLY A 18 24.50 -5.56 4.26
CA GLY A 18 24.49 -4.22 4.80
C GLY A 18 23.05 -3.81 5.03
N THR A 19 22.59 -3.86 6.29
CA THR A 19 21.31 -3.29 6.69
C THR A 19 21.44 -1.78 6.48
N GLN A 20 20.87 -1.27 5.39
CA GLN A 20 20.85 0.16 5.14
C GLN A 20 20.11 0.83 6.29
N GLN A 21 20.76 1.71 7.04
CA GLN A 21 20.12 2.41 8.15
C GLN A 21 19.09 3.40 7.60
N VAL A 22 17.82 3.00 7.59
CA VAL A 22 16.70 3.83 7.13
C VAL A 22 16.30 4.81 8.24
N ALA A 23 16.46 6.10 7.97
CA ALA A 23 16.00 7.17 8.86
C ALA A 23 14.47 7.12 9.03
N CYS A 24 13.99 7.44 10.24
CA CYS A 24 12.58 7.50 10.55
C CYS A 24 11.88 8.61 9.77
N ALA A 25 10.84 8.28 9.01
CA ALA A 25 10.07 9.25 8.22
C ALA A 25 9.36 10.34 9.05
N LEU A 26 9.19 10.13 10.37
CA LEU A 26 8.53 11.10 11.25
C LEU A 26 9.52 12.04 11.96
N CYS A 27 10.64 11.51 12.47
CA CYS A 27 11.55 12.28 13.33
C CYS A 27 13.01 12.31 12.86
N GLY A 28 13.34 11.63 11.76
CA GLY A 28 14.70 11.55 11.20
C GLY A 28 15.68 10.65 11.95
N SER A 29 15.36 10.16 13.15
CA SER A 29 16.24 9.25 13.89
C SER A 29 16.49 7.96 13.12
N ILE A 30 17.75 7.49 13.11
CA ILE A 30 18.16 6.20 12.55
C ILE A 30 18.10 5.06 13.58
N GLU A 31 17.88 5.39 14.86
CA GLU A 31 17.82 4.39 15.91
C GLU A 31 16.47 3.66 15.88
N ALA A 32 16.53 2.34 15.70
CA ALA A 32 15.37 1.49 15.69
C ALA A 32 15.70 0.08 16.20
N ARG A 33 14.68 -0.61 16.69
CA ARG A 33 14.76 -2.03 17.05
C ARG A 33 13.73 -2.85 16.29
N SER A 34 14.11 -4.05 15.86
CA SER A 34 13.18 -5.03 15.30
C SER A 34 12.22 -5.49 16.39
N ILE A 35 10.92 -5.54 16.08
CA ILE A 35 9.89 -5.99 17.01
C ILE A 35 9.14 -7.23 16.49
N LEU A 36 9.24 -7.53 15.19
CA LEU A 36 8.64 -8.70 14.56
C LEU A 36 9.39 -9.01 13.28
N GLU A 37 9.62 -10.30 13.02
CA GLU A 37 10.08 -10.78 11.73
C GLU A 37 9.14 -11.87 11.22
N LYS A 38 8.77 -11.81 9.95
CA LYS A 38 7.90 -12.79 9.32
C LYS A 38 8.29 -12.99 7.87
N ARG A 39 8.53 -14.25 7.48
CA ARG A 39 8.62 -14.62 6.07
C ARG A 39 7.20 -14.72 5.50
N ILE A 40 6.93 -13.96 4.45
CA ILE A 40 5.65 -13.96 3.74
C ILE A 40 5.88 -14.51 2.35
N ILE A 41 5.07 -15.48 1.95
CA ILE A 41 5.03 -15.98 0.58
C ILE A 41 4.33 -14.91 -0.24
N GLY A 42 5.10 -14.15 -1.02
CA GLY A 42 4.58 -13.18 -1.96
C GLY A 42 4.26 -13.82 -3.31
N PRO A 43 3.81 -13.01 -4.29
CA PRO A 43 3.44 -13.48 -5.62
C PRO A 43 4.58 -14.15 -6.40
N GLU A 44 5.82 -13.71 -6.18
CA GLU A 44 7.00 -14.21 -6.92
C GLU A 44 7.88 -15.13 -6.05
N ALA A 45 8.08 -14.78 -4.78
CA ALA A 45 8.94 -15.52 -3.86
C ALA A 45 8.59 -15.21 -2.40
N ALA A 46 9.11 -16.04 -1.50
CA ALA A 46 9.00 -15.80 -0.06
C ALA A 46 10.01 -14.74 0.40
N LEU A 47 9.52 -13.56 0.79
CA LEU A 47 10.32 -12.44 1.28
C LEU A 47 10.25 -12.34 2.81
N LEU A 48 11.36 -11.97 3.44
CA LEU A 48 11.42 -11.73 4.88
C LEU A 48 11.04 -10.28 5.15
N PHE A 49 9.93 -10.08 5.85
CA PHE A 49 9.50 -8.77 6.33
C PHE A 49 9.86 -8.58 7.80
N ARG A 50 10.31 -7.38 8.15
CA ARG A 50 10.59 -6.95 9.52
C ARG A 50 9.75 -5.74 9.88
N LEU A 51 9.26 -5.69 11.11
CA LEU A 51 8.72 -4.47 11.70
C LEU A 51 9.79 -3.84 12.58
N TRP A 52 10.16 -2.61 12.28
CA TRP A 52 11.12 -1.82 13.03
C TRP A 52 10.42 -0.69 13.76
N ARG A 53 10.64 -0.59 15.07
CA ARG A 53 10.15 0.52 15.90
C ARG A 53 11.27 1.54 16.12
N CYS A 54 11.04 2.80 15.77
CA CYS A 54 11.94 3.91 16.08
C CYS A 54 12.10 4.06 17.60
N ALA A 55 13.34 4.19 18.08
CA ALA A 55 13.65 4.34 19.51
C ALA A 55 13.27 5.74 20.04
N ALA A 56 13.30 6.77 19.18
CA ALA A 56 13.01 8.15 19.57
C ALA A 56 11.50 8.47 19.62
N CYS A 57 10.75 8.19 18.54
CA CYS A 57 9.34 8.57 18.42
C CYS A 57 8.34 7.41 18.48
N GLY A 58 8.82 6.16 18.43
CA GLY A 58 7.97 4.98 18.47
C GLY A 58 7.27 4.61 17.15
N LEU A 59 7.44 5.36 16.05
CA LEU A 59 6.90 5.00 14.74
C LEU A 59 7.37 3.59 14.33
N VAL A 60 6.43 2.76 13.89
CA VAL A 60 6.71 1.41 13.36
C VAL A 60 6.71 1.46 11.84
N ARG A 61 7.72 0.86 11.20
CA ARG A 61 7.83 0.72 9.75
C ARG A 61 8.08 -0.74 9.37
N THR A 62 7.64 -1.12 8.18
CA THR A 62 7.92 -2.42 7.55
C THR A 62 9.20 -2.35 6.73
N GLU A 63 10.00 -3.41 6.69
CA GLU A 63 11.18 -3.55 5.83
C GLU A 63 11.21 -4.93 5.17
N PRO A 64 11.58 -5.08 3.87
CA PRO A 64 12.02 -4.02 2.95
C PRO A 64 10.89 -3.02 2.60
N GLN A 65 11.28 -1.80 2.28
CA GLN A 65 10.40 -0.85 1.60
C GLN A 65 10.41 -1.22 0.13
N LEU A 66 9.35 -1.90 -0.30
CA LEU A 66 9.19 -2.30 -1.69
C LEU A 66 8.95 -1.06 -2.57
N THR A 67 9.58 -1.04 -3.74
CA THR A 67 9.30 -0.06 -4.79
C THR A 67 7.84 -0.19 -5.28
N PRO A 68 7.26 0.84 -5.93
CA PRO A 68 5.92 0.72 -6.51
C PRO A 68 5.76 -0.50 -7.43
N GLN A 69 6.79 -0.82 -8.22
CA GLN A 69 6.82 -1.98 -9.12
C GLN A 69 6.83 -3.31 -8.36
N GLU A 70 7.56 -3.39 -7.24
CA GLU A 70 7.59 -4.58 -6.39
C GLU A 70 6.31 -4.75 -5.55
N LEU A 71 5.59 -3.65 -5.27
CA LEU A 71 4.30 -3.68 -4.58
C LEU A 71 3.16 -4.11 -5.50
N GLU A 72 3.20 -3.74 -6.78
CA GLU A 72 2.12 -3.99 -7.75
C GLU A 72 1.62 -5.45 -7.75
N PRO A 73 2.49 -6.49 -7.70
CA PRO A 73 2.05 -7.88 -7.59
C PRO A 73 1.18 -8.19 -6.37
N TYR A 74 1.36 -7.49 -5.25
CA TYR A 74 0.58 -7.69 -4.02
C TYR A 74 -0.83 -7.09 -4.11
N TYR A 75 -1.06 -6.18 -5.05
CA TYR A 75 -2.31 -5.46 -5.25
C TYR A 75 -3.00 -5.83 -6.58
N ARG A 76 -2.70 -7.02 -7.13
CA ARG A 76 -3.36 -7.58 -8.31
C ARG A 76 -4.85 -7.81 -8.09
N GLU A 77 -5.58 -8.14 -9.16
CA GLU A 77 -7.04 -8.27 -9.15
C GLU A 77 -7.56 -9.20 -8.04
N GLU A 78 -6.80 -10.23 -7.67
CA GLU A 78 -7.15 -11.17 -6.61
C GLU A 78 -7.21 -10.51 -5.22
N TYR A 79 -6.39 -9.48 -4.95
CA TYR A 79 -6.41 -8.72 -3.71
C TYR A 79 -7.72 -7.93 -3.55
N TRP A 80 -8.25 -7.42 -4.66
CA TRP A 80 -9.48 -6.65 -4.67
C TRP A 80 -10.74 -7.51 -4.62
N GLY A 81 -10.58 -8.85 -4.69
CA GLY A 81 -11.67 -9.81 -4.81
C GLY A 81 -12.38 -9.66 -6.14
N GLY A 82 -13.05 -10.72 -6.61
CA GLY A 82 -13.89 -10.63 -7.80
C GLY A 82 -14.82 -9.42 -7.67
N ILE A 83 -14.69 -8.48 -8.60
CA ILE A 83 -15.44 -7.21 -8.65
C ILE A 83 -16.89 -7.53 -9.00
N GLU A 84 -17.58 -8.28 -8.14
CA GLU A 84 -19.03 -8.19 -8.08
C GLU A 84 -19.35 -6.77 -7.64
N PRO A 85 -20.33 -6.10 -8.28
CA PRO A 85 -20.72 -4.77 -7.85
C PRO A 85 -21.18 -4.87 -6.41
N ALA A 86 -20.31 -4.47 -5.49
CA ALA A 86 -20.60 -4.48 -4.07
C ALA A 86 -21.92 -3.73 -3.87
N ASN A 87 -22.95 -4.45 -3.41
CA ASN A 87 -24.28 -3.89 -3.26
C ASN A 87 -24.17 -2.62 -2.39
N ALA A 88 -24.83 -1.54 -2.82
CA ALA A 88 -24.81 -0.26 -2.12
C ALA A 88 -25.13 -0.40 -0.61
N GLN A 89 -26.01 -1.33 -0.23
CA GLN A 89 -26.31 -1.60 1.17
C GLN A 89 -25.12 -2.16 1.94
N TRP A 90 -24.35 -3.07 1.32
CA TRP A 90 -23.14 -3.60 1.91
C TRP A 90 -22.09 -2.50 2.08
N ILE A 91 -21.86 -1.69 1.04
CA ILE A 91 -20.92 -0.55 1.09
C ILE A 91 -21.29 0.41 2.22
N GLN A 92 -22.57 0.78 2.34
CA GLN A 92 -23.06 1.66 3.40
C GLN A 92 -22.80 1.08 4.79
N ARG A 93 -23.04 -0.23 4.98
CA ARG A 93 -22.80 -0.91 6.25
C ARG A 93 -21.31 -0.98 6.59
N ASP A 94 -20.50 -1.39 5.63
CA ASP A 94 -19.04 -1.55 5.78
C ASP A 94 -18.36 -0.21 6.10
N GLN A 95 -18.78 0.86 5.43
CA GLN A 95 -18.19 2.19 5.58
C GLN A 95 -18.83 3.05 6.68
N ARG A 96 -19.85 2.53 7.39
CA ARG A 96 -20.63 3.27 8.40
C ARG A 96 -19.77 3.94 9.47
N HIS A 97 -18.72 3.27 9.92
CA HIS A 97 -17.84 3.83 10.94
C HIS A 97 -17.09 5.06 10.42
N ARG A 98 -16.58 4.99 9.18
CA ARG A 98 -15.83 6.08 8.55
C ARG A 98 -16.74 7.27 8.21
N THR A 99 -17.92 7.01 7.64
CA THR A 99 -18.89 8.07 7.32
C THR A 99 -19.45 8.72 8.60
N GLY A 100 -19.73 7.93 9.64
CA GLY A 100 -20.14 8.43 10.94
C GLY A 100 -19.06 9.26 11.63
N PHE A 101 -17.79 8.86 11.53
CA PHE A 101 -16.67 9.65 12.03
C PHE A 101 -16.59 11.01 11.33
N LEU A 102 -16.65 11.04 10.00
CA LEU A 102 -16.67 12.29 9.22
C LEU A 102 -17.83 13.21 9.62
N GLN A 103 -19.03 12.64 9.80
CA GLN A 103 -20.24 13.38 10.16
C GLN A 103 -20.17 14.09 11.52
N ARG A 104 -19.26 13.68 12.42
CA ARG A 104 -19.00 14.40 13.69
C ARG A 104 -18.38 15.77 13.48
N PHE A 105 -17.75 16.00 12.32
CA PHE A 105 -17.05 17.25 12.00
C PHE A 105 -17.79 18.05 10.93
N ARG A 106 -18.34 17.37 9.91
CA ARG A 106 -18.93 17.99 8.72
C ARG A 106 -20.05 17.12 8.17
N SER A 107 -21.19 17.72 7.81
CA SER A 107 -22.34 17.02 7.23
C SER A 107 -22.47 17.15 5.70
N GLY A 108 -21.51 17.81 5.05
CA GLY A 108 -21.45 18.05 3.61
C GLY A 108 -20.25 18.91 3.18
N GLY A 109 -20.10 19.08 1.87
CA GLY A 109 -19.03 19.84 1.22
C GLY A 109 -18.19 18.98 0.29
N SER A 110 -16.92 19.35 0.09
CA SER A 110 -15.98 18.57 -0.73
C SER A 110 -15.14 17.62 0.11
N VAL A 111 -14.88 16.42 -0.40
CA VAL A 111 -14.02 15.40 0.20
C VAL A 111 -13.02 14.86 -0.81
N LEU A 112 -11.77 14.67 -0.37
CA LEU A 112 -10.70 13.99 -1.11
C LEU A 112 -10.27 12.75 -0.32
N ASP A 113 -10.29 11.59 -0.96
CA ASP A 113 -9.78 10.33 -0.42
C ASP A 113 -8.49 9.92 -1.15
N VAL A 114 -7.36 9.90 -0.43
CA VAL A 114 -6.03 9.59 -1.00
C VAL A 114 -5.73 8.11 -0.78
N GLY A 115 -5.55 7.35 -1.86
CA GLY A 115 -5.57 5.89 -1.84
C GLY A 115 -7.00 5.37 -1.73
N CYS A 116 -7.91 5.89 -2.56
CA CYS A 116 -9.35 5.63 -2.43
C CYS A 116 -9.76 4.19 -2.76
N GLY A 117 -8.85 3.36 -3.29
CA GLY A 117 -9.11 1.98 -3.67
C GLY A 117 -10.30 1.89 -4.62
N LEU A 118 -11.19 0.92 -4.37
CA LEU A 118 -12.44 0.73 -5.13
C LEU A 118 -13.49 1.85 -4.92
N GLY A 119 -13.14 2.90 -4.18
CA GLY A 119 -13.99 4.07 -3.95
C GLY A 119 -15.15 3.84 -2.98
N PHE A 120 -15.13 2.77 -2.18
CA PHE A 120 -16.26 2.41 -1.30
C PHE A 120 -16.59 3.49 -0.28
N PHE A 121 -15.58 4.13 0.33
CA PHE A 121 -15.81 5.23 1.25
C PHE A 121 -16.55 6.39 0.58
N LEU A 122 -16.09 6.81 -0.60
CA LEU A 122 -16.73 7.88 -1.39
C LEU A 122 -18.13 7.49 -1.86
N ARG A 123 -18.34 6.23 -2.28
CA ARG A 123 -19.65 5.68 -2.68
C ARG A 123 -20.64 5.62 -1.51
N ALA A 124 -20.15 5.52 -0.28
CA ALA A 124 -21.00 5.54 0.92
C ALA A 124 -21.49 6.95 1.28
N LEU A 125 -20.87 8.01 0.76
CA LEU A 125 -21.30 9.39 1.00
C LEU A 125 -22.43 9.81 0.06
N ASP A 126 -23.43 10.52 0.61
CA ASP A 126 -24.57 11.03 -0.14
C ASP A 126 -24.11 12.04 -1.22
N PRO A 127 -24.30 11.74 -2.53
CA PRO A 127 -23.89 12.63 -3.61
C PRO A 127 -24.60 13.98 -3.61
N LYS A 128 -25.75 14.10 -2.93
CA LYS A 128 -26.47 15.38 -2.79
C LYS A 128 -25.85 16.30 -1.76
N ARG A 129 -24.99 15.76 -0.89
CA ARG A 129 -24.34 16.48 0.21
C ARG A 129 -22.84 16.64 0.01
N TRP A 130 -22.24 15.73 -0.75
CA TRP A 130 -20.80 15.63 -0.90
C TRP A 130 -20.35 15.69 -2.36
N GLU A 131 -19.47 16.66 -2.64
CA GLU A 131 -18.61 16.62 -3.81
C GLU A 131 -17.42 15.71 -3.51
N ARG A 132 -17.28 14.65 -4.28
CA ARG A 132 -16.40 13.51 -3.94
C ARG A 132 -15.28 13.40 -4.95
N TYR A 133 -14.04 13.32 -4.45
CA TYR A 133 -12.82 13.17 -5.23
C TYR A 133 -11.93 12.08 -4.63
N GLY A 134 -11.18 11.39 -5.48
CA GLY A 134 -10.27 10.33 -5.08
C GLY A 134 -8.94 10.38 -5.84
N VAL A 135 -7.89 9.86 -5.21
CA VAL A 135 -6.60 9.58 -5.86
C VAL A 135 -6.30 8.10 -5.67
N GLU A 136 -6.04 7.38 -6.76
CA GLU A 136 -5.69 5.96 -6.71
C GLU A 136 -4.62 5.63 -7.77
N PRO A 137 -3.39 5.30 -7.35
CA PRO A 137 -2.31 4.96 -8.28
C PRO A 137 -2.49 3.60 -8.95
N MET A 138 -3.19 2.64 -8.31
CA MET A 138 -3.27 1.28 -8.82
C MET A 138 -4.32 1.16 -9.94
N PRO A 139 -3.95 0.64 -11.14
CA PRO A 139 -4.84 0.66 -12.30
C PRO A 139 -6.18 -0.08 -12.13
N VAL A 140 -6.19 -1.17 -11.37
CA VAL A 140 -7.40 -1.99 -11.13
C VAL A 140 -8.42 -1.22 -10.28
N PRO A 141 -8.11 -0.81 -9.03
CA PRO A 141 -9.06 -0.07 -8.20
C PRO A 141 -9.41 1.30 -8.78
N TYR A 142 -8.46 1.98 -9.45
CA TYR A 142 -8.73 3.22 -10.17
C TYR A 142 -9.87 3.06 -11.18
N ARG A 143 -9.79 2.04 -12.04
CA ARG A 143 -10.80 1.82 -13.09
C ARG A 143 -12.20 1.60 -12.50
N GLU A 144 -12.30 0.84 -11.42
CA GLU A 144 -13.59 0.59 -10.77
C GLU A 144 -14.13 1.83 -10.04
N ALA A 145 -13.26 2.57 -9.33
CA ALA A 145 -13.65 3.82 -8.68
C ALA A 145 -14.11 4.86 -9.71
N ALA A 146 -13.36 5.04 -10.80
CA ALA A 146 -13.69 5.96 -11.89
C ALA A 146 -15.01 5.57 -12.59
N ARG A 147 -15.25 4.27 -12.83
CA ARG A 147 -16.51 3.77 -13.38
C ARG A 147 -17.70 4.09 -12.47
N SER A 148 -17.52 3.95 -11.15
CA SER A 148 -18.59 4.13 -10.17
C SER A 148 -18.87 5.60 -9.80
N LEU A 149 -17.85 6.44 -9.81
CA LEU A 149 -17.92 7.82 -9.29
C LEU A 149 -17.80 8.89 -10.38
N GLY A 150 -17.21 8.56 -11.54
CA GLY A 150 -16.88 9.50 -12.61
C GLY A 150 -15.36 9.63 -12.78
N SER A 151 -14.87 9.54 -14.02
CA SER A 151 -13.44 9.66 -14.34
C SER A 151 -12.88 11.07 -14.17
N ASP A 152 -13.76 12.08 -14.12
CA ASP A 152 -13.43 13.47 -13.78
C ASP A 152 -13.22 13.67 -12.28
N ARG A 153 -13.58 12.69 -11.45
CA ARG A 153 -13.53 12.75 -9.98
C ARG A 153 -12.42 11.90 -9.38
N ILE A 154 -11.92 10.91 -10.11
CA ILE A 154 -10.87 10.01 -9.65
C ILE A 154 -9.61 10.27 -10.46
N LEU A 155 -8.52 10.60 -9.78
CA LEU A 155 -7.22 10.85 -10.37
C LEU A 155 -6.36 9.59 -10.26
N ASN A 156 -5.67 9.25 -11.35
CA ASN A 156 -4.60 8.26 -11.35
C ASN A 156 -3.26 9.03 -11.35
N SER A 157 -2.46 8.85 -10.30
CA SER A 157 -1.21 9.61 -10.07
C SER A 157 -0.07 8.71 -9.64
#